data_AF-A0A7K0WC87-F1
#
_entry.id   AF-A0A7K0WC87-F1
#
_cell.length_a   1.000
_cell.length_b   1.000
_cell.length_c   1.000
_cell.angle_alpha   90.00
_cell.angle_beta   90.00
_cell.angle_gamma   90.00
#
_symmetry.space_group_name_H-M   'P 1'
#
loop_
_entity.id
_entity.type
_entity.pdbx_description
1 polymer ?
#
loop_
_entity_poly.entity_id
_entity_poly.type
_entity_poly.pdbx_seq_one_letter_code
_entity_poly.pdbx_strand_id
1 'polypeptide(L)'
;MLFLDDIDFIDVVKEEQFNDVVTVSASSPLALAKFQYHSESKIIVNEQNFAFPFTVHVTPDSAAYLLKCNRVYSAEKVANISPGPVAFCYRGYDSETEDPTWGYCWPDEVDDIKYGIIGVKDMSFYPLFEVPSELQEEANQKG
;
A
#
# COMPACT_ATOMS: atom_id res chain seq x y z
N MET A 1 -9.84 5.20 -11.85
CA MET A 1 -9.75 6.58 -12.38
C MET A 1 -8.48 6.70 -13.21
N LEU A 2 -8.61 7.10 -14.48
CA LEU A 2 -7.50 7.09 -15.42
C LEU A 2 -6.76 8.44 -15.51
N PHE A 3 -5.43 8.37 -15.47
CA PHE A 3 -4.49 9.47 -15.64
C PHE A 3 -3.55 9.17 -16.80
N LEU A 4 -3.03 10.21 -17.44
CA LEU A 4 -1.95 10.09 -18.42
C LEU A 4 -0.69 10.71 -17.81
N ASP A 5 0.35 9.90 -17.68
CA ASP A 5 1.69 10.36 -17.32
C ASP A 5 2.57 10.46 -18.57
N ASP A 6 3.80 10.92 -18.41
CA ASP A 6 4.76 11.05 -19.52
C ASP A 6 5.12 9.70 -20.18
N ILE A 7 4.86 8.57 -19.50
CA ILE A 7 5.23 7.22 -19.93
C ILE A 7 4.01 6.42 -20.42
N ASP A 8 2.92 6.41 -19.65
CA ASP A 8 1.78 5.52 -19.88
C ASP A 8 0.51 6.02 -19.18
N PHE A 9 -0.58 5.32 -19.40
CA PHE A 9 -1.80 5.45 -18.61
C PHE A 9 -1.63 4.82 -17.23
N ILE A 10 -2.12 5.54 -16.23
CA ILE A 10 -2.14 5.12 -14.82
C ILE A 10 -3.60 5.07 -14.38
N ASP A 11 -4.06 3.91 -13.94
CA ASP A 11 -5.34 3.77 -13.27
C ASP A 11 -5.15 3.82 -11.76
N VAL A 12 -6.00 4.59 -11.08
CA VAL A 12 -6.03 4.71 -9.62
C VAL A 12 -7.42 4.36 -9.11
N VAL A 13 -7.48 3.37 -8.23
CA VAL A 13 -8.71 2.89 -7.59
C VAL A 13 -8.52 2.70 -6.10
N LYS A 14 -9.64 2.63 -5.37
CA LYS A 14 -9.68 2.30 -3.94
C LYS A 14 -10.28 0.91 -3.78
N GLU A 15 -9.46 -0.08 -3.49
CA GLU A 15 -9.97 -1.43 -3.20
C GLU A 15 -10.59 -1.52 -1.80
N GLU A 16 -11.67 -2.28 -1.65
CA GLU A 16 -12.39 -2.38 -0.38
C GLU A 16 -11.56 -2.98 0.76
N GLN A 17 -10.66 -3.91 0.43
CA GLN A 17 -9.75 -4.55 1.40
C GLN A 17 -8.68 -3.61 1.96
N PHE A 18 -8.45 -2.44 1.37
CA PHE A 18 -7.37 -1.54 1.77
C PHE A 18 -7.92 -0.20 2.29
N ASN A 19 -7.68 0.11 3.56
CA ASN A 19 -8.17 1.33 4.19
C ASN A 19 -7.26 2.54 3.98
N ASP A 20 -5.94 2.35 3.99
CA ASP A 20 -4.99 3.48 4.09
C ASP A 20 -4.22 3.76 2.79
N VAL A 21 -4.33 2.87 1.80
CA VAL A 21 -3.66 3.01 0.49
C VAL A 21 -4.65 3.03 -0.67
N VAL A 22 -4.20 3.54 -1.82
CA VAL A 22 -4.85 3.38 -3.12
C VAL A 22 -4.03 2.41 -3.97
N THR A 23 -4.73 1.74 -4.87
CA THR A 23 -4.14 0.84 -5.86
C THR A 23 -3.84 1.63 -7.12
N VAL A 24 -2.57 1.64 -7.52
CA VAL A 24 -2.09 2.33 -8.71
C VAL A 24 -1.61 1.29 -9.71
N SER A 25 -2.26 1.23 -10.86
CA SER A 25 -2.00 0.22 -11.89
C SER A 25 -1.60 0.86 -13.22
N ALA A 26 -0.74 0.18 -13.97
CA ALA A 26 -0.29 0.63 -15.29
C ALA A 26 -0.01 -0.56 -16.23
N SER A 27 0.10 -0.27 -17.53
CA SER A 27 0.49 -1.28 -18.54
C SER A 27 2.00 -1.53 -18.56
N SER A 28 2.79 -0.66 -17.92
CA SER A 28 4.25 -0.78 -17.82
C SER A 28 4.73 -0.58 -16.39
N PRO A 29 5.66 -1.41 -15.87
CA PRO A 29 6.22 -1.23 -14.53
C PRO A 29 7.06 0.05 -14.43
N LEU A 30 7.57 0.59 -15.54
CA LEU A 30 8.31 1.85 -15.55
C LEU A 30 7.44 3.05 -15.16
N ALA A 31 6.16 3.05 -15.54
CA ALA A 31 5.21 4.09 -15.13
C ALA A 31 4.96 4.07 -13.61
N LEU A 32 5.17 2.93 -12.96
CA LEU A 32 5.00 2.75 -11.52
C LEU A 32 6.28 3.01 -10.71
N ALA A 33 7.43 3.16 -11.36
CA ALA A 33 8.72 3.30 -10.68
C ALA A 33 8.73 4.48 -9.69
N LYS A 34 8.10 5.62 -10.04
CA LYS A 34 8.00 6.78 -9.13
C LYS A 34 7.15 6.51 -7.89
N PHE A 35 6.13 5.66 -8.00
CA PHE A 35 5.26 5.28 -6.89
C PHE A 35 5.93 4.25 -5.99
N GLN A 36 6.76 3.37 -6.55
CA GLN A 36 7.51 2.38 -5.78
C GLN A 36 8.41 3.01 -4.71
N TYR A 37 8.94 4.21 -4.93
CA TYR A 37 9.73 4.95 -3.92
C TYR A 37 8.89 5.50 -2.75
N HIS A 38 7.57 5.48 -2.89
CA HIS A 38 6.59 5.93 -1.88
C HIS A 38 5.77 4.76 -1.31
N SER A 39 6.22 3.53 -1.54
CA SER A 39 5.51 2.31 -1.21
C SER A 39 6.44 1.34 -0.51
N GLU A 40 5.97 0.76 0.59
CA GLU A 40 6.62 -0.41 1.21
C GLU A 40 6.23 -1.71 0.48
N SER A 41 5.13 -1.71 -0.27
CA SER A 41 4.74 -2.79 -1.17
C SER A 41 5.61 -2.80 -2.41
N LYS A 42 6.01 -3.99 -2.89
CA LYS A 42 6.61 -4.16 -4.22
C LYS A 42 5.54 -4.03 -5.30
N ILE A 43 5.96 -3.64 -6.52
CA ILE A 43 5.13 -3.81 -7.71
C ILE A 43 4.80 -5.29 -7.86
N ILE A 44 3.51 -5.59 -7.98
CA ILE A 44 3.00 -6.92 -8.27
C ILE A 44 2.45 -6.99 -9.69
N VAL A 45 2.35 -8.21 -10.21
CA VAL A 45 1.69 -8.50 -11.47
C VAL A 45 0.31 -9.09 -11.16
N ASN A 46 -0.73 -8.36 -11.54
CA ASN A 46 -2.12 -8.79 -11.48
C ASN A 46 -2.48 -9.54 -12.76
N GLU A 47 -2.55 -10.87 -12.67
CA GLU A 47 -2.89 -11.73 -13.81
C GLU A 47 -4.35 -11.62 -14.26
N GLN A 48 -5.23 -11.00 -13.46
CA GLN A 48 -6.64 -10.83 -13.79
C GLN A 48 -6.91 -9.52 -14.54
N ASN A 49 -6.00 -8.54 -14.47
CA ASN A 49 -6.12 -7.25 -15.16
C ASN A 49 -5.12 -7.15 -16.33
N PHE A 50 -5.54 -7.61 -17.51
CA PHE A 50 -4.67 -7.59 -18.70
C PHE A 50 -4.39 -6.18 -19.25
N ALA A 51 -5.25 -5.20 -18.94
CA ALA A 51 -5.04 -3.83 -19.40
C ALA A 51 -3.98 -3.11 -18.57
N PHE A 52 -4.02 -3.28 -17.25
CA PHE A 52 -3.10 -2.68 -16.30
C PHE A 52 -2.53 -3.76 -15.35
N PRO A 53 -1.68 -4.66 -15.85
CA PRO A 53 -1.21 -5.81 -15.09
C PRO A 53 -0.23 -5.42 -13.97
N PHE A 54 0.48 -4.30 -14.07
CA PHE A 54 1.40 -3.90 -13.01
C PHE A 54 0.66 -3.06 -11.98
N THR A 55 0.87 -3.35 -10.69
CA THR A 55 0.15 -2.67 -9.60
C THR A 55 1.08 -2.38 -8.43
N VAL A 56 0.92 -1.21 -7.80
CA VAL A 56 1.60 -0.81 -6.56
C VAL A 56 0.61 -0.09 -5.65
N HIS A 57 0.88 -0.11 -4.34
CA HIS A 57 -0.02 0.44 -3.32
C HIS A 57 0.67 1.60 -2.61
N VAL A 58 0.08 2.78 -2.67
CA VAL A 58 0.64 4.00 -2.05
C VAL A 58 -0.43 4.73 -1.27
N THR A 59 -0.04 5.60 -0.35
CA THR A 59 -1.01 6.48 0.30
C THR A 59 -1.70 7.40 -0.70
N PRO A 60 -2.96 7.80 -0.48
CA PRO A 60 -3.65 8.80 -1.29
C PRO A 60 -2.83 10.09 -1.46
N ASP A 61 -2.16 10.54 -0.39
CA ASP A 61 -1.32 11.73 -0.38
C ASP A 61 -0.13 11.60 -1.35
N SER A 62 0.57 10.45 -1.31
CA SER A 62 1.68 10.18 -2.21
C SER A 62 1.22 10.12 -3.67
N ALA A 63 0.11 9.44 -3.94
CA ALA A 63 -0.46 9.40 -5.27
C ALA A 63 -0.91 10.79 -5.77
N ALA A 64 -1.59 11.58 -4.94
CA ALA A 64 -2.00 12.95 -5.27
C ALA A 64 -0.81 13.86 -5.56
N TYR A 65 0.27 13.74 -4.78
CA TYR A 65 1.52 14.46 -4.99
C TYR A 65 2.20 14.07 -6.32
N LEU A 66 2.39 12.78 -6.56
CA LEU A 66 3.08 12.27 -7.75
C LEU A 66 2.31 12.51 -9.06
N LEU A 67 0.98 12.46 -9.01
CA LEU A 67 0.09 12.75 -10.14
C LEU A 67 -0.29 14.23 -10.25
N LYS A 68 0.12 15.05 -9.27
CA LYS A 68 -0.24 16.48 -9.17
C LYS A 68 -1.76 16.70 -9.27
N CYS A 69 -2.54 15.80 -8.67
CA CYS A 69 -4.00 15.81 -8.79
C CYS A 69 -4.72 15.32 -7.53
N ASN A 70 -5.47 16.21 -6.89
CA ASN A 70 -6.25 15.90 -5.70
C ASN A 70 -7.49 15.01 -5.98
N ARG A 71 -7.83 14.73 -7.24
CA ARG A 71 -8.94 13.82 -7.55
C ARG A 71 -8.68 12.38 -7.10
N VAL A 72 -7.44 12.04 -6.78
CA VAL A 72 -7.05 10.75 -6.18
C VAL A 72 -7.83 10.45 -4.88
N TYR A 73 -8.14 11.47 -4.07
CA TYR A 73 -8.96 11.29 -2.85
C TYR A 73 -10.39 10.84 -3.14
N SER A 74 -10.85 10.99 -4.39
CA SER A 74 -12.15 10.54 -4.89
C SER A 74 -11.99 9.39 -5.88
N ALA A 75 -10.91 8.61 -5.77
CA ALA A 75 -10.73 7.40 -6.56
C ALA A 75 -11.95 6.49 -6.40
N GLU A 76 -12.33 5.86 -7.52
CA GLU A 76 -13.46 4.94 -7.56
C GLU A 76 -13.21 3.78 -6.60
N LYS A 77 -14.20 3.49 -5.75
CA LYS A 77 -14.16 2.34 -4.87
C LYS A 77 -14.58 1.11 -5.68
N VAL A 78 -13.73 0.10 -5.71
CA VAL A 78 -13.93 -1.15 -6.48
C VAL A 78 -13.81 -2.36 -5.57
N ALA A 79 -14.43 -3.46 -5.98
CA ALA A 79 -14.17 -4.77 -5.39
C ALA A 79 -12.67 -5.14 -5.53
N ASN A 80 -12.20 -6.05 -4.69
CA ASN A 80 -10.79 -6.47 -4.64
C ASN A 80 -10.31 -6.97 -6.01
N ILE A 81 -9.36 -6.25 -6.61
CA ILE A 81 -8.68 -6.63 -7.86
C ILE A 81 -7.31 -7.22 -7.59
N SER A 82 -6.65 -6.77 -6.52
CA SER A 82 -5.38 -7.31 -6.05
C SER A 82 -5.63 -8.58 -5.23
N PRO A 83 -4.67 -9.52 -5.20
CA PRO A 83 -4.75 -10.66 -4.29
C PRO A 83 -4.85 -10.19 -2.83
N GLY A 84 -5.34 -11.06 -1.95
CA GLY A 84 -5.32 -10.78 -0.52
C GLY A 84 -3.87 -10.65 -0.02
N PRO A 85 -3.55 -9.63 0.81
CA PRO A 85 -2.22 -9.49 1.38
C PRO A 85 -1.92 -10.64 2.36
N VAL A 86 -0.66 -11.07 2.39
CA VAL A 86 -0.20 -12.11 3.34
C VAL A 86 0.33 -11.50 4.64
N ALA A 87 0.69 -10.21 4.61
CA ALA A 87 1.14 -9.42 5.74
C ALA A 87 0.95 -7.93 5.43
N PHE A 88 1.20 -7.06 6.40
CA PHE A 88 1.25 -5.62 6.22
C PHE A 88 2.53 -5.04 6.79
N CYS A 89 3.05 -4.00 6.13
CA CYS A 89 3.99 -3.06 6.73
C CYS A 89 3.19 -1.87 7.25
N TYR A 90 3.31 -1.53 8.54
CA TYR A 90 2.76 -0.29 9.07
C TYR A 90 3.87 0.76 9.16
N ARG A 91 3.51 2.02 8.88
CA ARG A 91 4.41 3.17 9.04
C ARG A 91 3.64 4.31 9.68
N GLY A 92 4.23 4.91 10.71
CA GLY A 92 3.68 6.06 11.42
C GLY A 92 4.81 6.88 12.05
N TYR A 93 4.47 7.62 13.09
CA TYR A 93 5.41 8.45 13.84
C TYR A 93 5.28 8.20 15.33
N ASP A 94 6.39 8.21 16.04
CA ASP A 94 6.39 8.27 17.49
C ASP A 94 5.66 9.55 17.96
N SER A 95 4.78 9.41 18.93
CA SER A 95 3.91 10.49 19.39
C SER A 95 4.65 11.54 20.22
N GLU A 96 5.78 11.18 20.84
CA GLU A 96 6.58 12.04 21.70
C GLU A 96 7.73 12.67 20.91
N THR A 97 8.44 11.89 20.09
CA THR A 97 9.63 12.37 19.38
C THR A 97 9.36 12.82 17.95
N GLU A 98 8.21 12.44 17.38
CA GLU A 98 7.89 12.59 15.96
C GLU A 98 8.82 11.83 15.02
N ASP A 99 9.60 10.88 15.55
CA ASP A 99 10.48 10.05 14.73
C ASP A 99 9.67 9.02 13.93
N PRO A 100 10.04 8.75 12.67
CA PRO A 100 9.40 7.71 11.88
C PRO A 100 9.51 6.34 12.55
N THR A 101 8.39 5.64 12.69
CA THR A 101 8.30 4.28 13.23
C THR A 101 7.63 3.36 12.23
N TRP A 102 8.11 2.13 12.12
CA TRP A 102 7.55 1.13 11.23
C TRP A 102 7.70 -0.28 11.81
N GLY A 103 6.93 -1.20 11.25
CA GLY A 103 7.02 -2.62 11.57
C GLY A 103 6.11 -3.45 10.66
N TYR A 104 6.01 -4.73 10.99
CA TYR A 104 5.21 -5.68 10.23
C TYR A 104 4.15 -6.32 11.11
N CYS A 105 3.04 -6.74 10.52
CA CYS A 105 1.97 -7.46 11.22
C CYS A 105 1.24 -8.42 10.27
N TRP A 106 0.58 -9.43 10.85
CA TRP A 106 -0.30 -10.31 10.10
C TRP A 106 -1.61 -9.61 9.74
N PRO A 107 -2.34 -10.05 8.69
CA PRO A 107 -3.59 -9.41 8.26
C PRO A 107 -4.66 -9.33 9.37
N ASP A 108 -4.72 -10.31 10.25
CA ASP A 108 -5.64 -10.37 11.39
C ASP A 108 -5.23 -9.47 12.56
N GLU A 109 -3.98 -9.00 12.59
CA GLU A 109 -3.46 -8.12 13.63
C GLU A 109 -3.60 -6.62 13.27
N VAL A 110 -4.01 -6.27 12.05
CA VAL A 110 -4.05 -4.88 11.58
C VAL A 110 -4.89 -3.98 12.50
N ASP A 111 -6.08 -4.42 12.90
CA ASP A 111 -6.96 -3.66 13.79
C ASP A 111 -6.36 -3.54 15.19
N ASP A 112 -5.76 -4.62 15.70
CA ASP A 112 -5.10 -4.63 17.02
C ASP A 112 -3.90 -3.68 17.04
N ILE A 113 -3.11 -3.63 15.97
CA ILE A 113 -1.98 -2.69 15.84
C ILE A 113 -2.49 -1.25 15.73
N LYS A 114 -3.50 -1.02 14.90
CA LYS A 114 -4.07 0.30 14.63
C LYS A 114 -4.62 0.98 15.89
N TYR A 115 -5.19 0.21 16.81
CA TYR A 115 -5.79 0.74 18.05
C TYR A 115 -5.02 0.40 19.33
N GLY A 116 -4.06 -0.53 19.27
CA GLY A 116 -3.38 -1.09 20.43
C GLY A 116 -1.95 -0.60 20.64
N ILE A 117 -1.27 -0.07 19.62
CA ILE A 117 0.07 0.51 19.81
C ILE A 117 -0.06 1.90 20.44
N ILE A 118 0.26 1.97 21.73
CA ILE A 118 0.42 3.24 22.45
C ILE A 118 1.71 3.90 21.95
N GLY A 119 1.61 5.19 21.61
CA GLY A 119 2.77 6.00 21.28
C GLY A 119 3.07 6.12 19.78
N VAL A 120 2.29 5.50 18.89
CA VAL A 120 2.42 5.68 17.43
C VAL A 120 1.19 6.38 16.87
N LYS A 121 1.40 7.46 16.11
CA LYS A 121 0.37 8.26 15.44
C LYS A 121 0.49 8.16 13.91
N ASP A 122 -0.58 8.55 13.22
CA ASP A 122 -0.66 8.69 11.76
C ASP A 122 -0.23 7.43 10.98
N MET A 123 -0.67 6.27 11.46
CA MET A 123 -0.31 4.99 10.86
C MET A 123 -0.98 4.78 9.50
N SER A 124 -0.18 4.34 8.54
CA SER A 124 -0.60 3.82 7.24
C SER A 124 -0.17 2.36 7.11
N PHE A 125 -1.04 1.52 6.56
CA PHE A 125 -0.79 0.09 6.36
C PHE A 125 -0.63 -0.23 4.88
N TYR A 126 0.54 -0.75 4.51
CA TYR A 126 0.91 -1.13 3.15
C TYR A 126 0.80 -2.65 3.00
N PRO A 127 0.02 -3.16 2.03
CA PRO A 127 -0.14 -4.59 1.83
C PRO A 127 1.15 -5.24 1.34
N LEU A 128 1.51 -6.37 1.93
CA LEU A 128 2.64 -7.19 1.50
C LEU A 128 2.13 -8.50 0.89
N PHE A 129 2.77 -8.91 -0.20
CA PHE A 129 2.45 -10.14 -0.94
C PHE A 129 3.49 -11.23 -0.77
N GLU A 130 4.49 -10.97 0.09
CA GLU A 130 5.51 -11.90 0.55
C GLU A 130 5.63 -11.72 2.07
N VAL A 131 5.87 -12.80 2.80
CA VAL A 131 6.03 -12.73 4.26
C VAL A 131 7.43 -12.16 4.57
N PRO A 132 7.53 -11.00 5.25
CA PRO A 132 8.82 -10.43 5.66
C PRO A 132 9.53 -11.38 6.64
N SER A 133 10.86 -11.42 6.58
CA SER A 133 11.71 -12.28 7.43
C SER A 133 11.42 -12.09 8.92
N GLU A 134 11.17 -10.86 9.32
CA GLU A 134 10.93 -10.41 10.68
C GLU A 134 9.68 -11.09 11.27
N LEU A 135 8.61 -11.24 10.48
CA LEU A 135 7.40 -11.98 10.91
C LEU A 135 7.62 -13.50 10.96
N GLN A 136 8.51 -14.04 10.13
CA GLN A 136 8.82 -15.47 10.17
C GLN A 136 9.55 -15.85 11.47
N GLU A 137 10.43 -14.98 11.96
CA GLU A 137 11.14 -15.18 13.21
C GLU A 137 10.20 -15.15 14.42
N GLU A 138 9.22 -14.24 14.44
CA GLU A 138 8.20 -14.19 15.49
C GLU A 138 7.31 -15.45 15.51
N ALA A 139 6.91 -15.96 14.35
CA ALA A 139 6.13 -17.18 14.25
C ALA A 139 6.89 -18.40 14.80
N ASN A 140 8.20 -18.48 14.57
CA ASN A 140 9.05 -19.54 15.08
C ASN A 140 9.28 -19.47 16.60
N GLN A 141 9.15 -18.29 17.22
CA GLN A 141 9.26 -18.13 18.67
C GLN A 141 7.96 -18.44 19.43
N LYS A 142 6.81 -18.41 18.73
CA LYS A 142 5.49 -18.73 19.29
C LYS A 142 5.12 -20.23 19.20
N GLY A 143 5.94 -21.07 18.55
CA GLY A 143 5.74 -22.52 18.38
C GLY A 143 6.64 -23.37 19.27
#